data_AF-A0A4Q7ILZ7-F1
#
_entry.id   AF-A0A4Q7ILZ7-F1
#
_cell.length_a   1.000
_cell.length_b   1.000
_cell.length_c   1.000
_cell.angle_alpha   90.00
_cell.angle_beta   90.00
_cell.angle_gamma   90.00
#
_symmetry.space_group_name_H-M   'P 1'
#
loop_
_entity.id
_entity.type
_entity.pdbx_description
1 polymer ?
#
loop_
_entity_poly.entity_id
_entity_poly.type
_entity_poly.pdbx_seq_one_letter_code
_entity_poly.pdbx_strand_id
1 'polypeptide(L)'
;MHEFIDLFGFFDWQQAYEYVAKLNDEDTGANWRLPSIKELQANNELACEEPALNPFVFPNVPMGQVWSGTPHNKFEDSSYNYEYRNSIIFYSARTVKHFVHAVKSCAANTK
;
A
#
# COMPACT_ATOMS: atom_id res chain seq x y z
N MET A 1 24.61 10.24 -5.84
CA MET A 1 24.22 9.25 -4.82
C MET A 1 22.79 8.91 -5.11
N HIS A 2 22.54 7.81 -5.81
CA HIS A 2 21.17 7.31 -6.01
C HIS A 2 20.78 6.65 -4.70
N GLU A 3 20.03 7.37 -3.87
CA GLU A 3 19.36 6.78 -2.72
C GLU A 3 18.49 5.65 -3.28
N PHE A 4 18.86 4.42 -2.93
CA PHE A 4 17.93 3.31 -2.98
C PHE A 4 16.70 3.77 -2.20
N ILE A 5 15.61 4.03 -2.91
CA ILE A 5 14.29 4.21 -2.32
C ILE A 5 14.10 2.98 -1.42
N ASP A 6 14.13 3.18 -0.11
CA ASP A 6 13.85 2.14 0.87
C ASP A 6 12.48 1.54 0.53
N LEU A 7 12.49 0.39 -0.13
CA LEU A 7 11.29 -0.32 -0.60
C LEU A 7 10.45 -0.88 0.57
N PHE A 8 10.85 -0.63 1.82
CA PHE A 8 10.22 -1.16 3.02
C PHE A 8 10.20 -0.15 4.15
N GLY A 9 9.82 1.10 3.87
CA GLY A 9 9.61 2.08 4.94
C GLY A 9 8.47 1.65 5.86
N PHE A 10 8.74 1.66 7.18
CA PHE A 10 7.82 1.27 8.24
C PHE A 10 7.26 2.55 8.89
N PHE A 11 6.02 2.89 8.53
CA PHE A 11 5.43 4.21 8.75
C PHE A 11 4.12 4.11 9.50
N ASP A 12 3.83 5.13 10.32
CA ASP A 12 2.47 5.35 10.77
C ASP A 12 1.58 5.83 9.61
N TRP A 13 0.27 5.91 9.83
CA TRP A 13 -0.66 6.18 8.73
C TRP A 13 -0.44 7.57 8.13
N GLN A 14 -0.09 8.57 8.94
CA GLN A 14 0.18 9.92 8.44
C GLN A 14 1.49 9.96 7.64
N GLN A 15 2.54 9.35 8.19
CA GLN A 15 3.84 9.23 7.52
C GLN A 15 3.72 8.49 6.18
N ALA A 16 2.81 7.53 6.06
CA ALA A 16 2.54 6.86 4.80
C ALA A 16 2.02 7.83 3.70
N TYR A 17 1.17 8.80 4.06
CA TYR A 17 0.73 9.85 3.12
C TYR A 17 1.85 10.84 2.80
N GLU A 18 2.68 11.20 3.78
CA GLU A 18 3.84 12.07 3.56
C GLU A 18 4.85 11.42 2.60
N TYR A 19 5.09 10.11 2.75
CA TYR A 19 5.91 9.33 1.84
C TYR A 19 5.34 9.32 0.41
N VAL A 20 4.04 9.08 0.27
CA VAL A 20 3.35 9.15 -1.04
C VAL A 20 3.45 10.55 -1.66
N ALA A 21 3.34 11.61 -0.86
CA ALA A 21 3.50 12.98 -1.35
C ALA A 21 4.92 13.21 -1.88
N LYS A 22 5.95 12.74 -1.16
CA LYS A 22 7.34 12.78 -1.62
C LYS A 22 7.54 12.05 -2.95
N LEU A 23 6.91 10.88 -3.14
CA LEU A 23 6.97 10.15 -4.42
C LEU A 23 6.38 10.96 -5.58
N ASN A 24 5.31 11.73 -5.34
CA ASN A 24 4.71 12.60 -6.36
C ASN A 24 5.57 13.84 -6.65
N ASP A 25 6.32 14.34 -5.66
CA ASP A 25 7.27 15.43 -5.87
C ASP A 25 8.48 14.98 -6.71
N GLU A 26 8.93 13.73 -6.54
CA GLU A 26 10.04 13.14 -7.27
C GLU A 26 9.66 12.67 -8.69
N ASP A 27 8.44 12.15 -8.88
CA ASP A 27 7.90 11.68 -10.15
C ASP A 27 6.65 12.49 -10.51
N THR A 28 6.85 13.74 -10.97
CA THR A 28 5.79 14.72 -11.27
C THR A 28 4.77 14.26 -12.33
N GLY A 29 5.08 13.21 -13.11
CA GLY A 29 4.16 12.59 -14.06
C GLY A 29 3.37 11.41 -13.49
N ALA A 30 3.76 10.91 -12.31
CA ALA A 30 3.05 9.85 -11.62
C ALA A 30 2.05 10.43 -10.62
N ASN A 31 0.95 9.71 -10.46
CA ASN A 31 -0.07 10.00 -9.45
C ASN A 31 -0.10 8.86 -8.43
N TRP A 32 0.96 8.78 -7.63
CA TRP A 32 1.12 7.82 -6.55
C TRP A 32 0.11 8.08 -5.45
N ARG A 33 -0.44 6.99 -4.90
CA ARG A 33 -1.35 7.02 -3.75
C ARG A 33 -1.25 5.74 -2.93
N LEU A 34 -1.80 5.77 -1.72
CA LEU A 34 -2.13 4.54 -1.02
C LEU A 34 -3.31 3.84 -1.71
N PRO A 35 -3.26 2.51 -1.87
CA PRO A 35 -4.39 1.74 -2.37
C PRO A 35 -5.51 1.67 -1.33
N SER A 36 -6.75 1.55 -1.81
CA SER A 36 -7.87 1.17 -0.96
C SER A 36 -7.73 -0.28 -0.50
N ILE A 37 -8.42 -0.64 0.59
CA ILE A 37 -8.39 -2.01 1.08
C ILE A 37 -8.92 -3.01 0.04
N LYS A 38 -9.88 -2.59 -0.80
CA LYS A 38 -10.42 -3.40 -1.89
C LYS A 38 -9.39 -3.63 -3.00
N GLU A 39 -8.58 -2.63 -3.33
CA GLU A 39 -7.51 -2.78 -4.31
C GLU A 39 -6.41 -3.71 -3.81
N LEU A 40 -6.05 -3.62 -2.53
CA LEU A 40 -5.10 -4.56 -1.89
C LEU A 40 -5.61 -6.01 -1.95
N GLN A 41 -6.92 -6.21 -1.70
CA GLN A 41 -7.54 -7.53 -1.86
C GLN A 41 -7.60 -8.00 -3.33
N ALA A 42 -7.86 -7.08 -4.27
CA ALA A 42 -7.96 -7.41 -5.69
C ALA A 42 -6.60 -7.71 -6.33
N ASN A 43 -5.50 -7.18 -5.76
CA ASN A 43 -4.14 -7.49 -6.16
C ASN A 43 -3.70 -8.91 -5.80
N ASN A 44 -4.49 -9.64 -5.00
CA ASN A 44 -4.31 -11.08 -4.89
C ASN A 44 -4.76 -11.73 -6.19
N GLU A 45 -3.81 -12.29 -6.91
CA GLU A 45 -4.08 -13.18 -8.02
C GLU A 45 -4.77 -14.42 -7.41
N LEU A 46 -6.05 -14.66 -7.76
CA LEU A 46 -6.89 -15.77 -7.26
C LEU A 46 -6.40 -17.16 -7.73
N ALA A 47 -5.12 -17.32 -8.05
CA ALA A 47 -4.51 -18.61 -8.30
C ALA A 47 -4.19 -19.27 -6.96
N CYS A 48 -4.56 -20.54 -6.80
CA CYS A 48 -4.48 -21.31 -5.56
C CYS A 48 -3.04 -21.64 -5.10
N GLU A 49 -2.18 -20.64 -4.93
CA GLU A 49 -0.86 -20.76 -4.32
C GLU A 49 -0.71 -19.76 -3.18
N GLU A 50 -0.12 -20.19 -2.07
CA GLU A 50 0.30 -19.30 -0.99
C GLU A 50 1.75 -18.85 -1.25
N PRO A 51 2.05 -17.54 -1.24
CA PRO A 51 1.15 -16.40 -1.04
C PRO A 51 0.37 -16.04 -2.32
N ALA A 52 -0.85 -15.50 -2.15
CA ALA A 52 -1.77 -15.11 -3.24
C ALA A 52 -1.26 -13.95 -4.13
N LEU A 53 0.00 -13.56 -3.96
CA LEU A 53 0.68 -12.51 -4.67
C LEU A 53 1.86 -13.13 -5.40
N ASN A 54 1.85 -13.06 -6.74
CA ASN A 54 2.93 -13.57 -7.57
C ASN A 54 4.18 -12.66 -7.44
N PRO A 55 5.25 -13.11 -6.76
CA PRO A 55 6.43 -12.28 -6.51
C PRO A 55 7.24 -12.02 -7.78
N PHE A 56 7.03 -12.80 -8.85
CA PHE A 56 7.66 -12.58 -10.15
C PHE A 56 6.99 -11.44 -10.92
N VAL A 57 5.69 -11.19 -10.68
CA VAL A 57 4.93 -10.09 -11.27
C VAL A 57 5.10 -8.80 -10.45
N PHE A 58 5.19 -8.93 -9.13
CA PHE A 58 5.38 -7.79 -8.22
C PHE A 58 6.69 -7.92 -7.44
N PRO A 59 7.85 -7.69 -8.10
CA PRO A 59 9.11 -7.63 -7.39
C PRO A 59 9.04 -6.45 -6.40
N ASN A 60 9.38 -6.72 -5.13
CA ASN A 60 9.42 -5.76 -4.01
C ASN A 60 8.13 -5.51 -3.23
N VAL A 61 7.23 -6.49 -3.10
CA VAL A 61 6.11 -6.35 -2.14
C VAL A 61 6.54 -6.72 -0.72
N PRO A 62 6.19 -5.89 0.29
CA PRO A 62 6.47 -6.22 1.69
C PRO A 62 5.79 -7.51 2.11
N MET A 63 6.57 -8.46 2.63
CA MET A 63 6.06 -9.68 3.26
C MET A 63 5.56 -9.36 4.69
N GLY A 64 4.52 -8.53 4.80
CA GLY A 64 3.89 -8.12 6.05
C GLY A 64 2.67 -7.21 5.86
N GLN A 65 2.21 -6.61 6.96
CA GLN A 65 1.07 -5.69 6.95
C GLN A 65 1.41 -4.39 6.22
N VAL A 66 0.55 -4.00 5.27
CA VAL A 66 0.63 -2.72 4.57
C VAL A 66 -0.57 -1.83 4.87
N TRP A 67 -0.30 -0.52 4.95
CA TRP A 67 -1.37 0.46 5.08
C TRP A 67 -2.26 0.53 3.84
N SER A 68 -3.57 0.66 4.09
CA SER A 68 -4.53 1.12 3.07
C SER A 68 -4.90 2.59 3.31
N GLY A 69 -5.32 3.27 2.25
CA GLY A 69 -5.97 4.58 2.34
C GLY A 69 -7.42 4.53 2.83
N THR A 70 -7.92 3.36 3.25
CA THR A 70 -9.32 3.19 3.71
C THR A 70 -9.41 3.38 5.23
N PRO A 71 -10.10 4.42 5.72
CA PRO A 71 -10.30 4.61 7.15
C PRO A 71 -11.21 3.53 7.74
N HIS A 72 -11.05 3.23 9.03
CA HIS A 72 -11.95 2.31 9.72
C HIS A 72 -13.33 2.97 9.91
N ASN A 73 -14.40 2.18 9.78
CA ASN A 73 -15.78 2.73 9.75
C ASN A 73 -16.35 3.07 11.15
N LYS A 74 -15.75 2.54 12.22
CA LYS A 74 -16.21 2.76 13.61
C LYS A 74 -15.20 3.46 14.51
N PHE A 75 -13.92 3.48 14.12
CA PHE A 75 -12.84 3.98 14.96
C PHE A 75 -12.12 5.08 14.18
N GLU A 76 -12.30 6.33 14.60
CA GLU A 76 -11.85 7.52 13.88
C GLU A 76 -10.33 7.64 13.81
N ASP A 77 -9.65 7.07 14.80
CA ASP A 77 -8.20 7.04 14.96
C ASP A 77 -7.54 5.82 14.27
N SER A 78 -8.32 5.03 13.53
CA SER A 78 -7.87 3.77 12.96
C SER A 78 -8.10 3.70 11.45
N SER A 79 -7.32 2.85 10.80
CA SER A 79 -7.41 2.55 9.36
C SER A 79 -7.24 1.06 9.12
N TYR A 80 -7.76 0.57 7.99
CA TYR A 80 -7.54 -0.81 7.58
C TYR A 80 -6.12 -1.01 7.06
N ASN A 81 -5.54 -2.17 7.36
CA ASN A 81 -4.27 -2.65 6.80
C ASN A 81 -4.45 -4.09 6.29
N TYR A 82 -3.55 -4.50 5.40
CA TYR A 82 -3.64 -5.78 4.71
C TYR A 82 -2.38 -6.60 4.91
N GLU A 83 -2.52 -7.86 5.33
CA GLU A 83 -1.40 -8.80 5.48
C GLU A 83 -1.27 -9.67 4.23
N TYR A 84 -0.20 -9.46 3.46
CA TYR A 84 0.04 -10.18 2.20
C TYR A 84 0.27 -11.67 2.38
N ARG A 85 0.88 -12.12 3.49
CA ARG A 85 1.24 -13.54 3.67
C ARG A 85 0.02 -14.45 3.63
N ASN A 86 -1.05 -14.03 4.29
CA ASN A 86 -2.23 -14.85 4.52
C ASN A 86 -3.51 -14.21 3.97
N SER A 87 -3.41 -13.08 3.27
CA SER A 87 -4.54 -12.39 2.63
C SER A 87 -5.62 -11.90 3.60
N ILE A 88 -5.22 -11.42 4.78
CA ILE A 88 -6.13 -11.03 5.86
C ILE A 88 -6.21 -9.50 5.95
N ILE A 89 -7.44 -8.98 6.11
CA ILE A 89 -7.68 -7.59 6.47
C ILE A 89 -7.66 -7.45 7.99
N PHE A 90 -6.85 -6.51 8.47
CA PHE A 90 -6.89 -6.04 9.86
C PHE A 90 -7.22 -4.54 9.88
N TYR A 91 -7.32 -4.00 11.09
CA TYR A 91 -7.24 -2.57 11.31
C TYR A 91 -6.28 -2.29 12.46
N SER A 92 -5.73 -1.08 12.48
CA SER A 92 -4.84 -0.64 13.54
C SER A 92 -5.03 0.84 13.78
N ALA A 93 -4.69 1.28 15.00
CA ALA A 93 -4.56 2.70 15.30
C ALA A 93 -3.56 3.32 14.34
N ARG A 94 -3.85 4.54 13.86
CA ARG A 94 -3.03 5.27 12.88
C ARG A 94 -1.64 5.63 13.39
N THR A 95 -1.36 5.42 14.67
CA THR A 95 -0.05 5.56 15.33
C THR A 95 0.82 4.31 15.25
N VAL A 96 0.25 3.15 14.92
CA VAL A 96 0.99 1.90 14.69
C VAL A 96 1.73 2.01 13.37
N LYS A 97 2.91 1.41 13.27
CA LYS A 97 3.68 1.42 12.04
C LYS A 97 3.41 0.16 11.23
N HIS A 98 3.25 0.32 9.92
CA HIS A 98 3.10 -0.74 8.91
C HIS A 98 3.93 -0.40 7.67
N PHE A 99 4.10 -1.37 6.77
CA PHE A 99 4.75 -1.11 5.49
C PHE A 99 3.86 -0.26 4.57
N VAL A 100 4.46 0.33 3.54
CA VAL A 100 3.74 1.07 2.50
C VAL A 100 3.93 0.39 1.16
N HIS A 101 2.80 0.10 0.49
CA HIS A 101 2.76 -0.30 -0.91
C HIS A 101 1.98 0.78 -1.66
N ALA A 102 2.69 1.71 -2.30
CA ALA A 102 2.06 2.76 -3.10
C ALA A 102 1.69 2.24 -4.50
N VAL A 103 0.57 2.72 -5.04
CA VAL A 103 0.10 2.38 -6.40
C VAL A 103 0.00 3.65 -7.25
N LYS A 104 0.27 3.54 -8.56
CA LYS A 104 0.01 4.63 -9.51
C LYS A 104 -1.46 4.64 -9.89
N SER A 105 -2.09 5.81 -9.87
CA SER A 105 -3.42 5.99 -10.43
C SER A 105 -3.33 5.98 -11.96
N CYS A 106 -4.15 5.18 -12.63
CA CYS A 106 -4.28 5.28 -14.08
C CYS A 106 -4.90 6.65 -14.42
N ALA A 107 -4.28 7.41 -15.33
CA ALA A 107 -4.96 8.53 -15.94
C ALA A 107 -6.21 7.99 -16.64
N ALA A 108 -7.39 8.49 -16.28
CA ALA A 108 -8.59 8.19 -17.04
C ALA A 108 -8.32 8.68 -18.46
N ASN A 109 -8.32 7.76 -19.44
CA ASN A 109 -8.33 8.15 -20.84
C ASN A 109 -9.66 8.86 -21.08
N THR A 110 -9.66 10.19 -20.98
CA THR A 110 -10.78 11.00 -21.44
C THR A 110 -10.82 10.83 -22.95
N LYS A 111 -11.80 10.04 -23.43
CA LYS A 111 -12.17 10.01 -24.84
C LYS A 111 -12.82 11.33 -25.24
#